data_AF-A0A349E3C6-F1
#
_entry.id   AF-A0A349E3C6-F1
#
_cell.length_a   1.000
_cell.length_b   1.000
_cell.length_c   1.000
_cell.angle_alpha   90.00
_cell.angle_beta   90.00
_cell.angle_gamma   90.00
#
_symmetry.space_group_name_H-M   'P 1'
#
loop_
_entity.id
_entity.type
_entity.pdbx_description
1 polymer ?
#
loop_
_entity_poly.entity_id
_entity_poly.type
_entity_poly.pdbx_seq_one_letter_code
_entity_poly.pdbx_strand_id
1 'polypeptide(L)'
;MMIGLLAMITACKQTKDSVVEPTRQFGIFRVQSDDTTIEMNGEITSNSLNNFNRLLAAYPKVNLINIKECGGSLDDDTNLQLSALVHQKQLNIHLLDNGMIASGGTDFFLAGIKRTRGTTTRIGVHSWSAGTQEATDFPRGHVEHQKYINYYVSIGFTQQQAEDFYYFTINAASAANIHWMTDAEITQYGILK
;
A
#
# COMPACT_ATOMS: atom_id res chain seq x y z
N MET A 1 57.91 -54.61 -21.87
CA MET A 1 57.78 -54.04 -20.50
C MET A 1 57.09 -52.68 -20.65
N MET A 2 56.03 -52.46 -19.88
CA MET A 2 54.98 -51.43 -19.99
C MET A 2 55.27 -50.12 -20.74
N ILE A 3 54.43 -49.81 -21.73
CA ILE A 3 54.12 -48.43 -22.14
C ILE A 3 52.86 -48.03 -21.39
N GLY A 4 52.99 -47.11 -20.44
CA GLY A 4 51.88 -46.58 -19.65
C GLY A 4 51.07 -45.56 -20.46
N LEU A 5 49.80 -45.87 -20.70
CA LEU A 5 48.84 -44.93 -21.29
C LEU A 5 48.27 -44.07 -20.16
N LEU A 6 48.69 -42.81 -20.10
CA LEU A 6 48.20 -41.82 -19.13
C LEU A 6 46.82 -41.32 -19.59
N ALA A 7 45.75 -41.84 -18.98
CA ALA A 7 44.41 -41.33 -19.19
C ALA A 7 44.22 -40.00 -18.44
N MET A 8 44.17 -38.89 -19.18
CA MET A 8 43.76 -37.59 -18.66
C MET A 8 42.24 -37.61 -18.43
N ILE A 9 41.82 -37.69 -17.16
CA ILE A 9 40.42 -37.56 -16.78
C ILE A 9 40.13 -36.05 -16.67
N THR A 10 39.51 -35.47 -17.71
CA THR A 10 38.98 -34.11 -17.67
C THR A 10 37.78 -34.07 -16.74
N ALA A 11 37.97 -33.56 -15.52
CA ALA A 11 36.89 -33.27 -14.60
C ALA A 11 36.14 -32.01 -15.05
N CYS A 12 34.94 -32.17 -15.61
CA CYS A 12 34.00 -31.07 -15.81
C CYS A 12 33.53 -30.57 -14.44
N LYS A 13 34.00 -29.40 -14.00
CA LYS A 13 33.38 -28.64 -12.91
C LYS A 13 31.97 -28.23 -13.36
N GLN A 14 30.95 -28.87 -12.82
CA GLN A 14 29.60 -28.29 -12.81
C GLN A 14 29.66 -26.99 -12.01
N THR A 15 29.64 -25.86 -12.70
CA THR A 15 29.26 -24.60 -12.08
C THR A 15 27.81 -24.76 -11.67
N LYS A 16 27.56 -24.88 -10.36
CA LYS A 16 26.23 -24.64 -9.81
C LYS A 16 25.91 -23.19 -10.17
N ASP A 17 25.06 -23.00 -11.17
CA ASP A 17 24.40 -21.72 -11.38
C ASP A 17 23.62 -21.46 -10.09
N SER A 18 24.19 -20.63 -9.22
CA SER A 18 23.51 -20.16 -8.03
C SER A 18 22.31 -19.37 -8.52
N VAL A 19 21.12 -19.97 -8.47
CA VAL A 19 19.87 -19.25 -8.66
C VAL A 19 19.83 -18.21 -7.55
N VAL A 20 20.12 -16.96 -7.91
CA VAL A 20 19.99 -15.83 -6.98
C VAL A 20 18.50 -15.62 -6.81
N GLU A 21 17.97 -15.99 -5.66
CA GLU A 21 16.58 -15.72 -5.31
C GLU A 21 16.28 -14.23 -5.49
N PRO A 22 15.16 -13.86 -6.14
CA PRO A 22 14.80 -12.47 -6.28
C PRO A 22 14.72 -11.78 -4.91
N THR A 23 15.12 -10.51 -4.85
CA THR A 23 14.92 -9.70 -3.64
C THR A 23 13.44 -9.72 -3.27
N ARG A 24 13.15 -9.95 -1.98
CA ARG A 24 11.79 -9.94 -1.44
C ARG A 24 11.40 -8.58 -0.85
N GLN A 25 12.37 -7.66 -0.69
CA GLN A 25 12.14 -6.32 -0.15
C GLN A 25 12.13 -5.26 -1.26
N PHE A 26 11.07 -4.44 -1.28
CA PHE A 26 10.86 -3.33 -2.20
C PHE A 26 10.36 -2.11 -1.43
N GLY A 27 11.26 -1.31 -0.88
CA GLY A 27 10.89 -0.16 -0.05
C GLY A 27 10.14 -0.60 1.21
N ILE A 28 8.89 -0.17 1.36
CA ILE A 28 8.00 -0.55 2.48
C ILE A 28 7.29 -1.89 2.29
N PHE A 29 7.46 -2.54 1.13
CA PHE A 29 6.81 -3.79 0.78
C PHE A 29 7.76 -4.98 0.91
N ARG A 30 7.31 -6.04 1.59
CA ARG A 30 8.03 -7.30 1.74
C ARG A 30 7.19 -8.47 1.28
N VAL A 31 7.63 -9.16 0.23
CA VAL A 31 6.96 -10.36 -0.27
C VAL A 31 7.22 -11.52 0.68
N GLN A 32 6.14 -12.18 1.12
CA GLN A 32 6.18 -13.33 2.02
C GLN A 32 6.61 -14.60 1.28
N SER A 33 6.89 -15.67 2.02
CA SER A 33 7.41 -16.92 1.47
C SER A 33 6.44 -17.67 0.54
N ASP A 34 5.15 -17.29 0.54
CA ASP A 34 4.12 -17.87 -0.33
C ASP A 34 4.07 -17.24 -1.73
N ASP A 35 4.90 -16.21 -1.99
CA ASP A 35 4.96 -15.44 -3.24
C ASP A 35 3.64 -14.78 -3.68
N THR A 36 2.63 -14.76 -2.80
CA THR A 36 1.28 -14.25 -3.09
C THR A 36 0.84 -13.17 -2.11
N THR A 37 1.52 -13.08 -0.96
CA THR A 37 1.24 -12.10 0.09
C THR A 37 2.38 -11.07 0.19
N ILE A 38 2.01 -9.80 0.33
CA ILE A 38 2.92 -8.70 0.68
C ILE A 38 2.66 -8.29 2.12
N GLU A 39 3.70 -8.01 2.90
CA GLU A 39 3.61 -7.19 4.11
C GLU A 39 4.00 -5.76 3.78
N MET A 40 3.17 -4.78 4.17
CA MET A 40 3.45 -3.36 4.07
C MET A 40 3.76 -2.80 5.46
N ASN A 41 4.92 -2.15 5.60
CA ASN A 41 5.35 -1.54 6.86
C ASN A 41 6.17 -0.27 6.60
N GLY A 42 5.55 0.89 6.76
CA GLY A 42 6.18 2.20 6.61
C GLY A 42 5.34 3.20 5.80
N GLU A 43 5.83 4.43 5.71
CA GLU A 43 5.15 5.53 5.00
C GLU A 43 5.32 5.44 3.48
N ILE A 44 4.31 5.95 2.77
CA ILE A 44 4.35 6.04 1.31
C ILE A 44 5.20 7.24 0.91
N THR A 45 6.20 7.00 0.06
CA THR A 45 7.14 8.01 -0.43
C THR A 45 7.06 8.11 -1.95
N SER A 46 7.74 9.08 -2.54
CA SER A 46 7.86 9.22 -4.01
C SER A 46 8.43 7.98 -4.72
N ASN A 47 9.15 7.10 -4.00
CA ASN A 47 9.68 5.86 -4.56
C ASN A 47 8.71 4.66 -4.45
N SER A 48 7.63 4.77 -3.66
CA SER A 48 6.75 3.63 -3.33
C SER A 48 6.06 3.06 -4.57
N LEU A 49 5.63 3.90 -5.52
CA LEU A 49 5.05 3.43 -6.78
C LEU A 49 6.06 2.65 -7.65
N ASN A 50 7.30 3.12 -7.75
CA ASN A 50 8.34 2.40 -8.50
C ASN A 50 8.67 1.06 -7.84
N ASN A 51 8.81 1.05 -6.51
CA ASN A 51 9.03 -0.16 -5.73
C ASN A 51 7.90 -1.18 -5.93
N PHE A 52 6.65 -0.74 -5.91
CA PHE A 52 5.50 -1.60 -6.11
C PHE A 52 5.43 -2.18 -7.54
N ASN A 53 5.73 -1.38 -8.56
CA ASN A 53 5.80 -1.87 -9.95
C ASN A 53 6.89 -2.94 -10.14
N ARG A 54 8.07 -2.72 -9.55
CA ARG A 54 9.16 -3.71 -9.56
C ARG A 54 8.76 -4.99 -8.83
N LEU A 55 8.05 -4.86 -7.71
CA LEU A 55 7.51 -5.99 -6.97
C LEU A 55 6.54 -6.80 -7.84
N LEU A 56 5.53 -6.17 -8.46
CA LEU A 56 4.56 -6.87 -9.30
C LEU A 56 5.19 -7.53 -10.54
N ALA A 57 6.28 -6.96 -11.06
CA ALA A 57 7.04 -7.58 -12.14
C ALA A 57 7.77 -8.86 -11.68
N ALA A 58 8.31 -8.86 -10.47
CA ALA A 58 9.01 -10.01 -9.89
C ALA A 58 8.05 -11.08 -9.33
N TYR A 59 6.88 -10.66 -8.81
CA TYR A 59 5.90 -11.51 -8.13
C TYR A 59 4.49 -11.29 -8.71
N PRO A 60 4.21 -11.77 -9.94
CA PRO A 60 2.97 -11.48 -10.66
C PRO A 60 1.72 -12.17 -10.09
N LYS A 61 1.88 -13.08 -9.11
CA LYS A 61 0.78 -13.83 -8.47
C LYS A 61 0.29 -13.19 -7.17
N VAL A 62 0.87 -12.07 -6.75
CA VAL A 62 0.42 -11.35 -5.56
C VAL A 62 -1.06 -11.01 -5.68
N ASN A 63 -1.80 -11.27 -4.61
CA ASN A 63 -3.23 -10.98 -4.52
C ASN A 63 -3.66 -10.43 -3.14
N LEU A 64 -2.75 -10.37 -2.18
CA LEU A 64 -3.01 -9.90 -0.81
C LEU A 64 -1.91 -8.98 -0.32
N ILE A 65 -2.31 -7.86 0.28
CA ILE A 65 -1.45 -6.96 1.03
C ILE A 65 -1.89 -6.98 2.49
N ASN A 66 -1.01 -7.46 3.36
CA ASN A 66 -1.13 -7.35 4.80
C ASN A 66 -0.45 -6.06 5.26
N ILE A 67 -1.20 -5.10 5.78
CA ILE A 67 -0.64 -3.88 6.35
C ILE A 67 -0.33 -4.12 7.82
N LYS A 68 0.95 -3.94 8.18
CA LYS A 68 1.37 -3.88 9.58
C LYS A 68 1.25 -2.45 10.10
N GLU A 69 1.86 -1.50 9.40
CA GLU A 69 1.80 -0.09 9.75
C GLU A 69 1.97 0.78 8.51
N CYS A 70 1.11 1.80 8.37
CA CYS A 70 1.29 2.87 7.40
C CYS A 70 0.69 4.17 7.95
N GLY A 71 1.53 5.01 8.56
CA GLY A 71 1.10 6.26 9.18
C GLY A 71 0.62 7.34 8.20
N GLY A 72 0.94 7.20 6.91
CA GLY A 72 0.54 8.17 5.89
C GLY A 72 1.42 8.17 4.65
N SER A 73 1.40 9.30 3.95
CA SER A 73 2.21 9.60 2.78
C SER A 73 3.04 10.86 3.00
N LEU A 74 4.28 10.84 2.50
CA LEU A 74 5.11 12.04 2.31
C LEU A 74 4.91 12.66 0.93
N ASP A 75 4.26 11.94 0.02
CA ASP A 75 3.94 12.33 -1.35
C ASP A 75 2.53 11.82 -1.69
N ASP A 76 1.56 12.73 -1.63
CA ASP A 76 0.15 12.40 -1.84
C ASP A 76 -0.15 11.99 -3.27
N ASP A 77 0.49 12.62 -4.26
CA ASP A 77 0.25 12.29 -5.66
C ASP A 77 0.75 10.86 -5.95
N THR A 78 1.91 10.49 -5.43
CA THR A 78 2.41 9.11 -5.51
C THR A 78 1.49 8.15 -4.76
N ASN A 79 0.94 8.54 -3.62
CA ASN A 79 0.00 7.72 -2.88
C ASN A 79 -1.28 7.42 -3.68
N LEU A 80 -1.92 8.45 -4.25
CA LEU A 80 -3.15 8.26 -5.03
C LEU A 80 -2.91 7.37 -6.26
N GLN A 81 -1.77 7.55 -6.96
CA GLN A 81 -1.40 6.73 -8.12
C GLN A 81 -1.14 5.27 -7.73
N LEU A 82 -0.36 5.06 -6.67
CA LEU A 82 -0.06 3.73 -6.13
C LEU A 82 -1.34 3.01 -5.69
N SER A 83 -2.20 3.70 -4.97
CA SER A 83 -3.44 3.14 -4.45
C SER A 83 -4.43 2.83 -5.58
N ALA A 84 -4.53 3.69 -6.60
CA ALA A 84 -5.32 3.39 -7.80
C ALA A 84 -4.80 2.15 -8.54
N LEU A 85 -3.47 1.98 -8.64
CA LEU A 85 -2.85 0.78 -9.22
C LEU A 85 -3.19 -0.48 -8.42
N VAL A 86 -3.16 -0.42 -7.08
CA VAL A 86 -3.56 -1.54 -6.21
C VAL A 86 -4.99 -1.98 -6.50
N HIS A 87 -5.91 -1.03 -6.64
CA HIS A 87 -7.30 -1.32 -7.01
C HIS A 87 -7.42 -1.92 -8.41
N GLN A 88 -6.72 -1.35 -9.40
CA GLN A 88 -6.70 -1.85 -10.78
C GLN A 88 -6.19 -3.29 -10.87
N LYS A 89 -5.24 -3.66 -9.99
CA LYS A 89 -4.70 -5.02 -9.87
C LYS A 89 -5.59 -5.97 -9.06
N GLN A 90 -6.75 -5.50 -8.60
CA GLN A 90 -7.75 -6.29 -7.88
C GLN A 90 -7.16 -6.97 -6.62
N LEU A 91 -6.30 -6.26 -5.90
CA LEU A 91 -5.65 -6.80 -4.71
C LEU A 91 -6.57 -6.68 -3.49
N ASN A 92 -6.53 -7.69 -2.64
CA ASN A 92 -7.15 -7.66 -1.33
C ASN A 92 -6.22 -6.97 -0.34
N ILE A 93 -6.79 -6.30 0.67
CA ILE A 93 -6.01 -5.67 1.73
C ILE A 93 -6.54 -6.13 3.09
N HIS A 94 -5.62 -6.53 3.96
CA HIS A 94 -5.91 -6.89 5.33
C HIS A 94 -5.04 -6.06 6.28
N LEU A 95 -5.65 -5.38 7.24
CA LEU A 95 -4.93 -4.73 8.33
C LEU A 95 -4.67 -5.76 9.42
N LEU A 96 -3.40 -6.05 9.72
CA LEU A 96 -3.01 -7.09 10.68
C LEU A 96 -3.45 -6.75 12.11
N ASP A 97 -3.43 -7.75 13.01
CA ASP A 97 -3.62 -7.53 14.45
C ASP A 97 -2.69 -6.45 14.99
N ASN A 98 -3.24 -5.52 15.78
CA ASN A 98 -2.57 -4.32 16.29
C ASN A 98 -2.02 -3.38 15.20
N GLY A 99 -2.40 -3.62 13.94
CA GLY A 99 -1.97 -2.80 12.83
C GLY A 99 -2.58 -1.40 12.87
N MET A 100 -1.86 -0.45 12.28
CA MET A 100 -2.27 0.95 12.24
C MET A 100 -2.14 1.52 10.84
N ILE A 101 -3.20 2.20 10.41
CA ILE A 101 -3.19 3.08 9.24
C ILE A 101 -3.69 4.45 9.64
N ALA A 102 -3.12 5.50 9.05
CA ALA A 102 -3.63 6.85 9.15
C ALA A 102 -3.35 7.63 7.87
N SER A 103 -4.03 8.76 7.68
CA SER A 103 -3.74 9.69 6.58
C SER A 103 -3.80 8.99 5.21
N GLY A 104 -2.81 9.21 4.35
CA GLY A 104 -2.63 8.49 3.10
C GLY A 104 -2.57 6.95 3.20
N GLY A 105 -2.23 6.39 4.37
CA GLY A 105 -2.32 4.95 4.62
C GLY A 105 -3.76 4.45 4.70
N THR A 106 -4.68 5.29 5.20
CA THR A 106 -6.12 5.01 5.15
C THR A 106 -6.61 5.04 3.70
N ASP A 107 -6.18 6.02 2.91
CA ASP A 107 -6.48 6.05 1.47
C ASP A 107 -6.02 4.76 0.78
N PHE A 108 -4.76 4.37 0.99
CA PHE A 108 -4.21 3.14 0.43
C PHE A 108 -5.02 1.90 0.83
N PHE A 109 -5.45 1.78 2.09
CA PHE A 109 -6.28 0.66 2.53
C PHE A 109 -7.63 0.59 1.79
N LEU A 110 -8.23 1.74 1.45
CA LEU A 110 -9.49 1.79 0.72
C LEU A 110 -9.39 1.23 -0.71
N ALA A 111 -8.19 1.20 -1.30
CA ALA A 111 -7.97 0.64 -2.63
C ALA A 111 -8.28 -0.87 -2.74
N GLY A 112 -8.27 -1.60 -1.63
CA GLY A 112 -8.51 -3.04 -1.63
C GLY A 112 -9.90 -3.41 -2.14
N ILE A 113 -9.99 -4.39 -3.04
CA ILE A 113 -11.30 -4.87 -3.54
C ILE A 113 -12.11 -5.62 -2.45
N LYS A 114 -11.39 -6.20 -1.49
CA LYS A 114 -11.86 -6.75 -0.22
C LYS A 114 -10.97 -6.16 0.88
N ARG A 115 -11.58 -5.71 1.98
CA ARG A 115 -10.91 -4.96 3.04
C ARG A 115 -11.29 -5.52 4.38
N THR A 116 -10.33 -6.14 5.05
CA THR A 116 -10.53 -6.76 6.36
C THR A 116 -9.54 -6.21 7.38
N ARG A 117 -9.83 -6.40 8.67
CA ARG A 117 -8.96 -6.00 9.77
C ARG A 117 -8.86 -7.12 10.80
N GLY A 118 -7.74 -7.17 11.49
CA GLY A 118 -7.54 -8.00 12.68
C GLY A 118 -8.17 -7.38 13.92
N THR A 119 -7.65 -7.77 15.07
CA THR A 119 -8.03 -7.28 16.40
C THR A 119 -7.19 -6.07 16.80
N THR A 120 -7.77 -5.18 17.61
CA THR A 120 -7.07 -4.01 18.20
C THR A 120 -6.40 -3.09 17.15
N THR A 121 -6.97 -3.03 15.95
CA THR A 121 -6.46 -2.18 14.87
C THR A 121 -6.84 -0.72 15.04
N ARG A 122 -6.04 0.20 14.49
CA ARG A 122 -6.34 1.64 14.48
C ARG A 122 -6.42 2.16 13.05
N ILE A 123 -7.51 2.84 12.72
CA ILE A 123 -7.73 3.48 11.42
C ILE A 123 -7.93 4.97 11.68
N GLY A 124 -6.99 5.79 11.20
CA GLY A 124 -6.92 7.22 11.47
C GLY A 124 -7.21 8.06 10.24
N VAL A 125 -7.86 9.21 10.43
CA VAL A 125 -8.06 10.23 9.40
C VAL A 125 -7.77 11.61 9.95
N HIS A 126 -7.36 12.54 9.10
CA HIS A 126 -7.17 13.94 9.43
C HIS A 126 -7.05 14.78 8.15
N SER A 127 -7.07 16.10 8.32
CA SER A 127 -6.79 17.10 7.28
C SER A 127 -5.36 16.99 6.74
N TRP A 128 -5.14 17.22 5.44
CA TRP A 128 -3.80 17.40 4.88
C TRP A 128 -3.31 18.84 5.08
N SER A 129 -2.00 19.05 4.97
CA SER A 129 -1.36 20.37 5.05
C SER A 129 -0.41 20.61 3.87
N ALA A 130 -0.47 21.81 3.32
CA ALA A 130 0.47 22.34 2.33
C ALA A 130 1.39 23.41 2.97
N GLY A 131 1.85 23.17 4.19
CA GLY A 131 2.67 24.10 4.96
C GLY A 131 1.82 25.04 5.81
N THR A 132 1.51 26.24 5.29
CA THR A 132 0.74 27.25 6.05
C THR A 132 -0.77 27.15 5.84
N GLN A 133 -1.22 26.29 4.91
CA GLN A 133 -2.63 26.05 4.63
C GLN A 133 -2.97 24.59 4.89
N GLU A 134 -4.13 24.34 5.46
CA GLU A 134 -4.74 23.03 5.60
C GLU A 134 -5.92 22.86 4.64
N ALA A 135 -6.41 21.63 4.48
CA ALA A 135 -7.56 21.34 3.64
C ALA A 135 -8.76 22.25 3.94
N THR A 136 -9.04 22.50 5.21
CA THR A 136 -10.19 23.30 5.67
C THR A 136 -10.05 24.80 5.38
N ASP A 137 -8.87 25.29 4.98
CA ASP A 137 -8.69 26.68 4.55
C ASP A 137 -9.20 26.91 3.12
N PHE A 138 -9.47 25.84 2.37
CA PHE A 138 -10.04 25.90 1.04
C PHE A 138 -11.58 25.75 1.10
N PRO A 139 -12.34 26.48 0.26
CA PRO A 139 -13.78 26.37 0.24
C PRO A 139 -14.22 25.00 -0.30
N ARG A 140 -15.38 24.53 0.16
CA ARG A 140 -16.02 23.31 -0.37
C ARG A 140 -16.07 23.36 -1.90
N GLY A 141 -15.64 22.28 -2.56
CA GLY A 141 -15.56 22.17 -4.02
C GLY A 141 -14.29 22.74 -4.66
N HIS A 142 -13.31 23.20 -3.88
CA HIS A 142 -12.02 23.62 -4.41
C HIS A 142 -11.29 22.47 -5.13
N VAL A 143 -10.49 22.80 -6.16
CA VAL A 143 -9.80 21.82 -7.01
C VAL A 143 -8.85 20.91 -6.21
N GLU A 144 -8.25 21.41 -5.13
CA GLU A 144 -7.39 20.62 -4.23
C GLU A 144 -8.13 19.48 -3.52
N HIS A 145 -9.45 19.59 -3.37
CA HIS A 145 -10.28 18.50 -2.85
C HIS A 145 -10.55 17.43 -3.91
N GLN A 146 -10.64 17.87 -5.16
CA GLN A 146 -11.15 17.04 -6.24
C GLN A 146 -10.23 15.86 -6.54
N LYS A 147 -8.90 15.97 -6.33
CA LYS A 147 -7.97 14.86 -6.56
C LYS A 147 -8.26 13.65 -5.66
N TYR A 148 -8.55 13.88 -4.37
CA TYR A 148 -8.88 12.81 -3.42
C TYR A 148 -10.27 12.24 -3.67
N ILE A 149 -11.26 13.10 -3.94
CA ILE A 149 -12.63 12.68 -4.27
C ILE A 149 -12.62 11.82 -5.54
N ASN A 150 -11.94 12.27 -6.60
CA ASN A 150 -11.78 11.50 -7.83
C ASN A 150 -11.08 10.16 -7.59
N TYR A 151 -10.07 10.15 -6.71
CA TYR A 151 -9.41 8.92 -6.33
C TYR A 151 -10.40 7.94 -5.68
N TYR A 152 -11.21 8.35 -4.70
CA TYR A 152 -12.21 7.48 -4.08
C TYR A 152 -13.23 6.95 -5.10
N VAL A 153 -13.69 7.80 -6.03
CA VAL A 153 -14.56 7.36 -7.13
C VAL A 153 -13.87 6.31 -8.01
N SER A 154 -12.59 6.50 -8.31
CA SER A 154 -11.82 5.57 -9.14
C SER A 154 -11.65 4.17 -8.54
N ILE A 155 -11.78 4.06 -7.21
CA ILE A 155 -11.72 2.79 -6.47
C ILE A 155 -13.11 2.24 -6.08
N GLY A 156 -14.16 2.77 -6.72
CA GLY A 156 -15.51 2.20 -6.67
C GLY A 156 -16.47 2.85 -5.68
N PHE A 157 -16.13 4.01 -5.10
CA PHE A 157 -17.10 4.80 -4.33
C PHE A 157 -18.04 5.51 -5.31
N THR A 158 -19.31 5.67 -4.92
CA THR A 158 -20.17 6.67 -5.60
C THR A 158 -19.66 8.08 -5.32
N GLN A 159 -20.01 9.05 -6.17
CA GLN A 159 -19.65 10.45 -5.96
C GLN A 159 -20.05 10.94 -4.55
N GLN A 160 -21.25 10.60 -4.09
CA GLN A 160 -21.74 10.98 -2.77
C GLN A 160 -20.89 10.36 -1.65
N GLN A 161 -20.59 9.07 -1.71
CA GLN A 161 -19.74 8.40 -0.71
C GLN A 161 -18.33 8.99 -0.68
N ALA A 162 -17.76 9.32 -1.84
CA ALA A 162 -16.45 9.92 -1.96
C ALA A 162 -16.41 11.31 -1.29
N GLU A 163 -17.40 12.15 -1.57
CA GLU A 163 -17.52 13.47 -0.93
C GLU A 163 -17.77 13.36 0.58
N ASP A 164 -18.70 12.51 1.00
CA ASP A 164 -19.06 12.35 2.41
C ASP A 164 -17.86 11.88 3.23
N PHE A 165 -17.10 10.90 2.71
CA PHE A 165 -15.89 10.44 3.38
C PHE A 165 -14.79 11.50 3.36
N TYR A 166 -14.51 12.14 2.21
CA TYR A 166 -13.49 13.18 2.12
C TYR A 166 -13.73 14.35 3.07
N TYR A 167 -14.95 14.89 3.08
CA TYR A 167 -15.26 16.02 3.97
C TYR A 167 -15.29 15.58 5.43
N PHE A 168 -15.63 14.33 5.73
CA PHE A 168 -15.43 13.81 7.08
C PHE A 168 -13.95 13.79 7.47
N THR A 169 -13.06 13.23 6.63
CA THR A 169 -11.65 13.08 6.98
C THR A 169 -10.98 14.41 7.31
N ILE A 170 -11.19 15.43 6.46
CA ILE A 170 -10.55 16.74 6.64
C ILE A 170 -11.12 17.55 7.79
N ASN A 171 -12.36 17.27 8.22
CA ASN A 171 -12.99 17.98 9.33
C ASN A 171 -12.89 17.23 10.67
N ALA A 172 -12.52 15.95 10.66
CA ALA A 172 -12.45 15.12 11.86
C ALA A 172 -11.27 15.49 12.78
N ALA A 173 -10.14 15.91 12.20
CA ALA A 173 -8.97 16.40 12.92
C ALA A 173 -8.12 17.33 12.04
N SER A 174 -7.45 18.31 12.66
CA SER A 174 -6.42 19.13 12.01
C SER A 174 -5.24 18.29 11.52
N ALA A 175 -4.43 18.81 10.61
CA ALA A 175 -3.27 18.09 10.07
C ALA A 175 -2.25 17.63 11.13
N ALA A 176 -2.15 18.34 12.26
CA ALA A 176 -1.26 17.97 13.37
C ALA A 176 -1.82 16.90 14.33
N ASN A 177 -3.07 16.47 14.14
CA ASN A 177 -3.77 15.52 15.02
C ASN A 177 -4.29 14.32 14.20
N ILE A 178 -4.76 13.28 14.89
CA ILE A 178 -5.38 12.12 14.26
C ILE A 178 -6.73 11.86 14.92
N HIS A 179 -7.78 11.78 14.11
CA HIS A 179 -9.05 11.20 14.52
C HIS A 179 -9.00 9.69 14.30
N TRP A 180 -8.97 8.92 15.39
CA TRP A 180 -9.08 7.47 15.31
C TRP A 180 -10.55 7.08 15.16
N MET A 181 -10.90 6.52 14.01
CA MET A 181 -12.28 6.20 13.67
C MET A 181 -12.87 5.17 14.63
N THR A 182 -14.10 5.42 15.07
CA THR A 182 -14.94 4.49 15.81
C THR A 182 -15.49 3.40 14.90
N ASP A 183 -15.95 2.29 15.48
CA ASP A 183 -16.61 1.22 14.71
C ASP A 183 -17.89 1.69 14.00
N ALA A 184 -18.58 2.68 14.57
CA ALA A 184 -19.75 3.31 13.95
C ALA A 184 -19.36 4.08 12.68
N GLU A 185 -18.28 4.87 12.71
CA GLU A 185 -17.79 5.60 11.55
C GLU A 185 -17.19 4.65 10.49
N ILE A 186 -16.45 3.62 10.92
CA ILE A 186 -15.93 2.57 10.03
C ILE A 186 -17.08 1.90 9.26
N THR A 187 -18.21 1.68 9.94
CA THR A 187 -19.43 1.15 9.34
C THR A 187 -20.09 2.17 8.42
N GLN A 188 -20.27 3.41 8.89
CA GLN A 188 -20.93 4.50 8.16
C GLN A 188 -20.25 4.79 6.82
N TYR A 189 -18.92 4.85 6.80
CA TYR A 189 -18.13 5.15 5.60
C TYR A 189 -17.71 3.90 4.81
N GLY A 190 -18.19 2.72 5.20
CA GLY A 190 -17.92 1.47 4.47
C GLY A 190 -16.43 1.19 4.31
N ILE A 191 -15.65 1.36 5.38
CA ILE A 191 -14.18 1.19 5.35
C ILE A 191 -13.79 -0.28 5.16
N LEU A 192 -14.63 -1.22 5.62
CA LEU A 192 -14.46 -2.66 5.43
C LEU A 192 -15.40 -3.18 4.32
N LYS A 193 -15.00 -4.26 3.65
CA LYS A 193 -15.78 -4.92 2.57
C LYS A 193 -15.46 -6.39 2.45
#